data_AF-A0A1I0GZD7-F1
#
_entry.id   AF-A0A1I0GZD7-F1
#
_cell.length_a   1.000
_cell.length_b   1.000
_cell.length_c   1.000
_cell.angle_alpha   90.00
_cell.angle_beta   90.00
_cell.angle_gamma   90.00
#
_symmetry.space_group_name_H-M   'P 1'
#
loop_
_entity.id
_entity.type
_entity.pdbx_description
1 polymer ?
#
loop_
_entity_poly.entity_id
_entity_poly.type
_entity_poly.pdbx_seq_one_letter_code
_entity_poly.pdbx_strand_id
1 'polypeptide(L)' 'MKIKSLEAKGKETKIRIPVYTNLHRDENGDIKGKVIDHIEIPKEVVKKGE' A
#
# COMPACT_ATOMS: atom_id res chain seq x y z
N MET A 1 -4.12 1.20 38.60
CA MET A 1 -3.06 1.27 37.58
C MET A 1 -3.62 0.80 36.23
N LYS A 2 -3.58 1.64 35.19
CA LYS A 2 -3.84 1.23 33.80
C LYS A 2 -2.73 1.80 32.93
N ILE A 3 -1.78 0.95 32.54
CA ILE A 3 -0.78 1.29 31.52
C ILE A 3 -1.42 0.96 30.19
N LYS A 4 -1.94 1.97 29.48
CA LYS A 4 -2.23 1.83 28.06
C LYS A 4 -0.87 1.93 27.36
N SER A 5 -0.33 0.80 26.92
CA SER A 5 0.79 0.79 25.98
C SER A 5 0.35 1.56 24.75
N LEU A 6 0.82 2.80 24.66
CA LEU A 6 0.75 3.60 23.45
C LEU A 6 1.70 2.91 22.50
N GLU A 7 1.21 1.87 21.81
CA GLU A 7 1.94 1.21 20.74
C GLU A 7 2.46 2.32 19.84
N ALA A 8 3.77 2.50 19.89
CA ALA A 8 4.46 3.48 19.10
C ALA A 8 4.05 3.20 17.66
N LYS A 9 3.25 4.11 17.09
CA LYS A 9 3.04 4.21 15.64
C LYS A 9 4.42 4.42 15.03
N GLY A 10 5.15 3.32 14.82
CA GLY A 10 6.39 3.29 14.10
C GLY A 10 6.10 3.95 12.77
N LYS A 11 6.79 5.04 12.47
CA LYS A 11 6.71 5.71 11.17
C LYS A 11 6.85 4.62 10.10
N GLU A 12 5.77 4.30 9.40
CA GLU A 12 5.82 3.39 8.25
C GLU A 12 6.72 4.05 7.20
N THR A 13 8.00 3.67 7.20
CA THR A 13 9.04 4.12 6.27
C THR A 13 8.95 3.41 4.93
N LYS A 14 8.03 2.46 4.78
CA LYS A 14 7.83 1.67 3.57
C LYS A 14 6.39 1.82 3.09
N ILE A 15 6.23 2.02 1.79
CA ILE A 15 4.95 1.99 1.09
C ILE A 15 4.81 0.61 0.47
N ARG A 16 3.66 -0.03 0.69
CA ARG A 16 3.31 -1.31 0.05
C ARG A 16 2.44 -1.03 -1.15
N ILE A 17 2.97 -1.28 -2.35
CA ILE A 17 2.22 -1.14 -3.60
C ILE A 17 1.73 -2.53 -4.00
N PRO A 18 0.41 -2.78 -4.02
CA PRO A 18 -0.13 -4.06 -4.44
C PRO A 18 0.11 -4.28 -5.94
N VAL A 19 0.58 -5.47 -6.29
CA VAL A 19 0.75 -5.95 -7.67
C VAL A 19 -0.43 -6.82 -8.02
N TYR A 20 -1.11 -6.46 -9.10
CA TYR A 20 -2.30 -7.17 -9.58
C TYR A 20 -1.95 -8.05 -10.78
N THR A 21 -2.55 -9.24 -10.83
CA THR A 21 -2.61 -10.11 -12.01
C THR A 21 -4.03 -10.13 -12.57
N ASN A 22 -4.18 -10.55 -13.83
CA ASN A 22 -5.46 -10.63 -14.53
C ASN A 22 -6.25 -9.32 -14.43
N LEU A 23 -5.57 -8.20 -14.74
CA LEU A 23 -6.20 -6.89 -14.82
C LEU A 23 -7.25 -6.93 -15.93
N HIS A 24 -8.51 -6.80 -15.56
CA HIS A 24 -9.62 -6.63 -16.48
C HIS A 24 -10.33 -5.33 -16.16
N ARG A 25 -10.90 -4.72 -17.19
CA ARG A 25 -11.79 -3.59 -17.03
C ARG A 25 -13.21 -4.12 -16.94
N ASP A 26 -13.99 -3.67 -15.97
CA ASP A 26 -15.41 -3.98 -15.94
C ASP A 26 -16.24 -2.97 -16.73
N GLU A 27 -17.54 -3.24 -16.84
CA GLU A 27 -18.48 -2.47 -17.66
C GLU A 27 -18.64 -1.01 -17.19
N ASN A 28 -18.31 -0.72 -15.93
CA ASN A 28 -18.29 0.64 -15.38
C ASN A 28 -16.96 1.38 -15.65
N GLY A 29 -16.01 0.70 -16.30
CA GLY A 29 -14.68 1.24 -16.57
C GLY A 29 -13.69 1.08 -15.42
N ASP A 30 -14.10 0.47 -14.30
CA ASP A 30 -13.26 0.16 -13.16
C ASP A 30 -12.26 -0.96 -13.48
N ILE A 31 -11.05 -0.85 -12.93
CA ILE A 31 -9.99 -1.83 -13.09
C ILE A 31 -10.08 -2.83 -11.94
N LYS A 32 -10.37 -4.09 -12.28
CA LYS A 32 -10.39 -5.22 -11.35
C LYS A 32 -9.24 -6.16 -11.65
N GLY A 33 -8.59 -6.66 -10.62
CA GLY A 33 -7.50 -7.61 -10.74
C GLY A 33 -7.31 -8.35 -9.43
N LYS A 34 -6.66 -9.51 -9.49
CA LYS A 34 -6.33 -10.27 -8.28
C LYS A 34 -4.96 -9.82 -7.78
N VAL A 35 -4.89 -9.36 -6.53
CA VAL A 35 -3.60 -9.05 -5.90
C VAL A 35 -2.80 -10.34 -5.76
N ILE A 36 -1.59 -10.35 -6.30
CA ILE A 36 -0.67 -11.49 -6.23
C ILE A 36 0.54 -11.22 -5.35
N ASP A 37 0.94 -9.96 -5.22
CA ASP A 37 2.14 -9.59 -4.49
C ASP A 37 2.05 -8.14 -3.99
N HIS A 38 3.01 -7.73 -3.16
CA HIS A 38 3.17 -6.36 -2.71
C HIS A 38 4.63 -5.94 -2.81
N ILE A 39 4.90 -4.88 -3.58
CA ILE A 39 6.25 -4.29 -3.64
C ILE A 39 6.40 -3.34 -2.46
N GLU A 40 7.42 -3.56 -1.64
CA GLU A 40 7.81 -2.63 -0.58
C GLU A 40 8.78 -1.58 -1.14
N ILE A 41 8.34 -0.34 -1.23
CA ILE A 41 9.18 0.79 -1.64
C ILE A 41 9.48 1.67 -0.43
N PRO A 42 10.73 2.05 -0.17
CA PRO A 42 11.04 3.05 0.84
C PRO A 42 10.31 4.36 0.52
N LYS A 43 9.72 5.00 1.52
CA LYS A 43 9.03 6.28 1.33
C LYS A 43 9.97 7.38 0.82
N GLU A 44 11.28 7.26 1.06
CA GLU A 44 12.32 8.16 0.57
C GLU A 44 12.44 8.20 -0.96
N VAL A 45 12.07 7.12 -1.67
CA VAL A 45 12.17 7.06 -3.14
C VAL A 45 10.92 7.58 -3.85
N VAL A 46 9.79 7.70 -3.15
CA VAL A 46 8.55 8.25 -3.71
C VAL A 46 8.61 9.78 -3.67
N LYS A 47 9.34 10.37 -4.63
CA LYS A 47 9.19 11.79 -4.96
C LYS A 47 7.82 11.97 -5.60
N LYS A 48 6.91 12.60 -4.87
CA LYS A 48 5.65 13.10 -5.41
C LYS A 48 6.03 14.02 -6.58
N GLY A 49 5.68 13.63 -7.81
CA GLY A 49 6.02 14.42 -9.00
C GLY A 49 5.54 15.86 -8.82
N GLU A 50 6.44 16.82 -9.10
CA GLU A 50 6.08 18.23 -9.35
C GLU A 50 5.24 18.35 -10.62
#